data_AF-A0AAV7PD92-F1
#
_entry.id   AF-A0AAV7PD92-F1
#
_cell.length_a   1.000
_cell.length_b   1.000
_cell.length_c   1.000
_cell.angle_alpha   90.00
_cell.angle_beta   90.00
_cell.angle_gamma   90.00
#
_symmetry.space_group_name_H-M   'P 1'
#
loop_
_entity.id
_entity.type
_entity.pdbx_description
1 polymer ?
#
loop_
_entity_poly.entity_id
_entity_poly.type
_entity_poly.pdbx_seq_one_letter_code
_entity_poly.pdbx_strand_id
1 'polypeptide(L)'
;MLTLFDDLLNDFSLPPGSFLTYAALTRVAASYWGSLPNEPATSVLLQTILTHGNTNKAVTNLHNALHIDDAAFLTTLRTYWGEALAAHSLTTSGNRLWQQALAAPKIISMNARYKLIQFNYLHHTYLAPARPARIYTSARDEYPRCHSESADFLHMVWSCP
;
A
#
# COMPACT_ATOMS: atom_id res chain seq x y z
N MET A 1 -9.68 -37.26 -21.76
CA MET A 1 -8.58 -37.99 -21.11
C MET A 1 -8.60 -37.55 -19.65
N LEU A 2 -9.06 -38.41 -18.73
CA LEU A 2 -9.17 -38.05 -17.31
C LEU A 2 -7.76 -38.11 -16.73
N THR A 3 -7.19 -36.96 -16.38
CA THR A 3 -5.94 -36.90 -15.62
C THR A 3 -6.20 -37.41 -14.21
N LEU A 4 -5.33 -38.28 -13.69
CA LEU A 4 -5.46 -38.73 -12.31
C LEU A 4 -5.20 -37.52 -11.39
N PHE A 5 -5.85 -37.50 -10.22
CA PHE A 5 -5.64 -36.44 -9.23
C PHE A 5 -4.16 -36.31 -8.85
N ASP A 6 -3.44 -37.44 -8.79
CA ASP A 6 -2.01 -37.47 -8.49
C ASP A 6 -1.14 -36.86 -9.61
N ASP A 7 -1.56 -36.98 -10.87
CA ASP A 7 -0.86 -36.34 -12.00
C ASP A 7 -0.99 -34.81 -11.91
N LEU A 8 -2.18 -34.32 -11.54
CA LEU A 8 -2.42 -32.90 -11.32
C LEU A 8 -1.63 -32.35 -10.12
N LEU A 9 -1.45 -33.14 -9.05
CA LEU A 9 -0.62 -32.72 -7.93
C LEU A 9 0.86 -32.55 -8.33
N ASN A 10 1.36 -33.45 -9.18
CA ASN A 10 2.72 -33.38 -9.71
C ASN A 10 2.89 -32.20 -10.66
N ASP A 11 1.96 -31.98 -11.59
CA ASP A 11 2.01 -30.88 -12.56
C ASP A 11 2.04 -29.50 -11.87
N PHE A 12 1.26 -29.33 -10.80
CA PHE A 12 1.20 -28.06 -10.06
C PHE A 12 2.17 -27.99 -8.88
N SER A 13 2.92 -29.06 -8.58
CA SER A 13 3.86 -29.14 -7.44
C SER A 13 3.22 -28.73 -6.10
N LEU A 14 1.97 -29.14 -5.85
CA LEU A 14 1.19 -28.76 -4.66
C LEU A 14 0.94 -29.96 -3.73
N PRO A 15 0.91 -29.75 -2.39
CA PRO A 15 0.46 -30.79 -1.46
C PRO A 15 -1.02 -31.17 -1.70
N PRO A 16 -1.41 -32.45 -1.46
CA PRO A 16 -2.77 -32.94 -1.72
C PRO A 16 -3.87 -32.13 -1.02
N GLY A 17 -3.62 -31.71 0.22
CA GLY A 17 -4.57 -30.93 1.02
C GLY A 17 -4.75 -29.47 0.55
N SER A 18 -3.84 -28.94 -0.26
CA SER A 18 -3.84 -27.55 -0.71
C SER A 18 -4.42 -27.38 -2.11
N PHE A 19 -4.52 -28.45 -2.90
CA PHE A 19 -4.92 -28.39 -4.31
C PHE A 19 -6.38 -27.95 -4.48
N LEU A 20 -7.31 -28.49 -3.68
CA LEU A 20 -8.72 -28.09 -3.77
C LEU A 20 -8.91 -26.60 -3.44
N THR A 21 -8.16 -26.09 -2.46
CA THR A 21 -8.14 -24.67 -2.11
C THR A 21 -7.57 -23.83 -3.26
N TYR A 22 -6.46 -24.27 -3.86
CA TYR A 22 -5.86 -23.62 -5.03
C TYR A 22 -6.83 -23.57 -6.22
N ALA A 23 -7.52 -24.68 -6.53
CA ALA A 23 -8.50 -24.76 -7.61
C ALA A 23 -9.73 -23.87 -7.35
N ALA A 24 -10.20 -23.81 -6.10
CA ALA A 24 -11.29 -22.91 -5.71
C ALA A 24 -10.87 -21.44 -5.85
N LEU A 25 -9.67 -21.07 -5.38
CA LEU A 25 -9.14 -19.71 -5.46
C LEU A 25 -8.92 -19.27 -6.90
N THR A 26 -8.33 -20.12 -7.74
CA THR A 26 -8.11 -19.82 -9.17
C THR A 26 -9.44 -19.64 -9.90
N ARG A 27 -10.45 -20.47 -9.62
CA ARG A 27 -11.78 -20.30 -10.21
C ARG A 27 -12.46 -18.99 -9.80
N VAL A 28 -12.36 -18.63 -8.51
CA VAL A 28 -12.89 -17.35 -8.01
C VAL A 28 -12.13 -16.19 -8.65
N ALA A 29 -10.81 -16.24 -8.69
CA ALA A 29 -9.98 -15.21 -9.29
C ALA A 29 -10.28 -15.04 -10.80
N ALA A 30 -10.45 -16.13 -11.55
CA ALA A 30 -10.87 -16.09 -12.94
C ALA A 30 -12.25 -15.44 -13.12
N SER A 31 -13.19 -15.60 -12.17
CA SER A 31 -14.48 -14.92 -12.26
C SER A 31 -14.39 -13.40 -12.12
N TYR A 32 -13.38 -12.88 -11.42
CA TYR A 32 -13.16 -11.45 -11.24
C TYR A 32 -12.29 -10.82 -12.33
N TRP A 33 -11.25 -11.53 -12.78
CA TRP A 33 -10.23 -11.00 -13.70
C TRP A 33 -10.27 -11.62 -15.10
N GLY A 34 -11.25 -12.48 -15.38
CA GLY A 34 -11.37 -13.20 -16.65
C GLY A 34 -10.34 -14.33 -16.75
N SER A 35 -9.29 -14.11 -17.53
CA SER A 35 -8.18 -15.07 -17.65
C SER A 35 -7.05 -14.71 -16.68
N LEU A 36 -6.66 -15.66 -15.84
CA LEU A 36 -5.43 -15.53 -15.06
C LEU A 36 -4.22 -15.62 -15.99
N PRO A 37 -3.20 -14.77 -15.83
CA PRO A 37 -1.95 -14.93 -16.56
C PRO A 37 -1.29 -16.24 -16.16
N ASN A 38 -0.82 -17.01 -17.16
CA ASN A 38 -0.15 -18.30 -16.93
C ASN A 38 1.18 -18.16 -16.18
N GLU A 39 1.75 -16.96 -16.17
CA GLU A 39 3.01 -16.67 -15.50
C GLU A 39 2.79 -15.48 -14.56
N PRO A 40 3.03 -15.63 -13.24
CA PRO A 40 2.96 -14.50 -12.35
C PRO A 40 4.02 -13.48 -12.78
N ALA A 41 3.62 -12.21 -12.92
CA ALA A 41 4.58 -11.14 -13.16
C ALA A 41 5.70 -11.25 -12.11
N THR A 42 6.95 -11.29 -12.56
CA THR A 42 8.16 -11.49 -11.75
C THR A 42 8.40 -10.31 -10.83
N SER A 43 7.55 -10.16 -9.82
CA SER A 43 7.77 -9.26 -8.72
C SER A 43 8.80 -9.91 -7.80
N VAL A 44 9.97 -9.27 -7.70
CA VAL A 44 11.04 -9.65 -6.77
C VAL A 44 10.47 -9.81 -5.36
N LEU A 45 9.55 -8.95 -4.95
CA LEU A 45 8.87 -9.00 -3.66
C LEU A 45 8.01 -10.26 -3.50
N LEU A 46 7.23 -10.63 -4.52
CA LEU A 46 6.45 -11.88 -4.49
C LEU A 46 7.38 -13.09 -4.41
N GLN A 47 8.47 -13.09 -5.18
CA GLN A 47 9.45 -14.17 -5.12
C GLN A 47 10.12 -14.27 -3.74
N THR A 48 10.47 -13.15 -3.11
CA THR A 48 11.03 -13.13 -1.74
C THR A 48 10.03 -13.67 -0.71
N ILE A 49 8.75 -13.33 -0.83
CA ILE A 49 7.70 -13.82 0.08
C ILE A 49 7.47 -15.32 -0.12
N LEU A 50 7.41 -15.78 -1.37
CA LEU A 50 7.13 -17.18 -1.72
C LEU A 50 8.32 -18.11 -1.41
N THR A 51 9.56 -17.63 -1.57
CA THR A 51 10.77 -18.42 -1.27
C THR A 51 11.04 -18.56 0.23
N HIS A 52 10.57 -17.64 1.07
CA HIS A 52 10.71 -17.73 2.52
C HIS A 52 9.56 -18.50 3.16
N GLY A 53 9.46 -19.78 2.81
CA GLY A 53 8.41 -20.73 3.21
C GLY A 53 8.33 -21.10 4.70
N ASN A 54 8.91 -20.31 5.60
CA ASN A 54 8.71 -20.52 7.03
C ASN A 54 7.44 -19.80 7.49
N THR A 55 6.32 -20.53 7.50
CA THR A 55 5.00 -20.06 7.95
C THR A 55 5.05 -19.39 9.33
N ASN A 56 5.96 -19.83 10.22
CA ASN A 56 6.12 -19.26 11.56
C ASN A 56 6.71 -17.85 11.57
N LYS A 57 7.27 -17.37 10.45
CA LYS A 57 7.81 -16.00 10.30
C LYS A 57 7.27 -15.29 9.06
N ALA A 58 6.21 -15.81 8.44
CA ALA A 58 5.62 -15.24 7.23
C ALA A 58 5.25 -13.75 7.41
N VAL A 59 4.70 -13.39 8.58
CA VAL A 59 4.36 -12.00 8.92
C VAL A 59 5.62 -11.13 9.01
N THR A 60 6.69 -11.60 9.65
CA THR A 60 7.96 -10.87 9.76
C THR A 60 8.64 -10.72 8.40
N ASN A 61 8.63 -11.77 7.58
CA ASN A 61 9.22 -11.76 6.24
C ASN A 61 8.45 -10.82 5.31
N LEU A 62 7.11 -10.85 5.37
CA LEU A 62 6.24 -9.92 4.65
C LEU A 62 6.49 -8.49 5.12
N HIS A 63 6.53 -8.27 6.43
CA HIS A 63 6.82 -6.96 7.01
C HIS A 63 8.18 -6.44 6.54
N ASN A 64 9.23 -7.26 6.55
CA ASN A 64 10.57 -6.86 6.09
C ASN A 64 10.62 -6.64 4.57
N ALA A 65 9.90 -7.44 3.78
CA ALA A 65 9.79 -7.23 2.34
C ALA A 65 9.02 -5.94 1.99
N LEU A 66 8.03 -5.57 2.81
CA LEU A 66 7.30 -4.30 2.72
C LEU A 66 8.06 -3.12 3.35
N HIS A 67 9.10 -3.39 4.16
CA HIS A 67 9.99 -2.43 4.80
C HIS A 67 11.38 -2.39 4.14
N ILE A 68 11.49 -2.81 2.89
CA ILE A 68 12.62 -2.36 2.07
C ILE A 68 12.56 -0.83 2.15
N ASP A 69 13.54 -0.22 2.81
CA ASP A 69 13.68 1.23 2.96
C ASP A 69 13.71 1.82 1.56
N ASP A 70 12.53 2.14 1.03
CA ASP A 70 12.37 2.60 -0.32
C ASP A 70 12.76 4.08 -0.34
N ALA A 71 14.08 4.28 -0.33
CA ALA A 71 14.68 5.59 -0.42
C ALA A 71 14.17 6.34 -1.67
N ALA A 72 13.79 5.61 -2.72
CA ALA A 72 13.16 6.20 -3.89
C ALA A 72 11.75 6.71 -3.54
N PHE A 73 10.89 5.91 -2.91
CA PHE A 73 9.57 6.35 -2.42
C PHE A 73 9.67 7.54 -1.46
N LEU A 74 10.58 7.51 -0.48
CA LEU A 74 10.78 8.64 0.45
C LEU A 74 11.28 9.90 -0.27
N THR A 75 12.06 9.74 -1.35
CA THR A 75 12.50 10.86 -2.20
C THR A 75 11.31 11.43 -2.98
N THR A 76 10.48 10.58 -3.59
CA THR A 76 9.24 10.99 -4.29
C THR A 76 8.25 11.68 -3.34
N LEU A 77 8.11 11.16 -2.12
CA LEU A 77 7.26 11.77 -1.11
C LEU A 77 7.79 13.15 -0.70
N ARG A 78 9.11 13.29 -0.56
CA ARG A 78 9.75 14.58 -0.26
C ARG A 78 9.54 15.59 -1.39
N THR A 79 9.65 15.19 -2.65
CA THR A 79 9.40 16.10 -3.79
C THR A 79 7.95 16.53 -3.83
N TYR A 80 7.01 15.61 -3.63
CA TYR A 80 5.57 15.92 -3.55
C TYR A 80 5.28 16.98 -2.48
N TRP A 81 5.81 16.82 -1.27
CA TRP A 81 5.63 17.79 -0.20
C TRP A 81 6.29 19.14 -0.49
N GLY A 82 7.43 19.14 -1.19
CA GLY A 82 8.08 20.36 -1.66
C GLY A 82 7.23 21.16 -2.64
N GLU A 83 6.57 20.47 -3.57
CA GLU A 83 5.65 21.06 -4.55
C GLU A 83 4.36 21.54 -3.90
N ALA A 84 3.71 20.69 -3.09
CA ALA A 84 2.40 20.96 -2.50
C ALA A 84 2.40 22.15 -1.53
N LEU A 85 3.48 22.36 -0.78
CA LEU A 85 3.59 23.47 0.16
C LEU A 85 4.05 24.79 -0.50
N ALA A 86 4.30 24.79 -1.82
CA ALA A 86 4.82 25.92 -2.61
C ALA A 86 6.05 26.63 -2.00
N ALA A 87 6.72 25.98 -1.06
CA ALA A 87 7.68 26.62 -0.18
C ALA A 87 9.09 26.40 -0.74
N HIS A 88 9.66 27.47 -1.30
CA HIS A 88 11.08 27.65 -1.63
C HIS A 88 12.04 27.50 -0.40
N SER A 89 11.57 26.95 0.73
CA SER A 89 12.24 26.88 2.03
C SER A 89 12.74 25.47 2.41
N LEU A 90 12.24 24.41 1.76
CA LEU A 90 12.72 23.03 1.99
C LEU A 90 14.09 22.74 1.32
N THR A 91 14.61 23.67 0.54
CA THR A 91 15.82 23.50 -0.30
C THR A 91 17.14 23.64 0.47
N THR A 92 17.20 24.43 1.55
CA THR A 92 18.46 24.64 2.30
C THR A 92 18.44 24.06 3.72
N SER A 93 17.29 24.10 4.40
CA SER A 93 17.10 23.57 5.77
C SER A 93 16.26 22.29 5.82
N GLY A 94 15.69 21.88 4.68
CA GLY A 94 14.60 20.90 4.65
C GLY A 94 15.00 19.47 4.92
N ASN A 95 16.27 19.09 4.79
CA ASN A 95 16.67 17.70 5.09
C ASN A 95 16.52 17.41 6.59
N ARG A 96 16.90 18.34 7.47
CA ARG A 96 16.74 18.17 8.92
C ARG A 96 15.27 18.13 9.33
N LEU A 97 14.45 19.03 8.80
CA LEU A 97 13.01 19.06 9.07
C LEU A 97 12.32 17.80 8.53
N TRP A 98 12.72 17.32 7.35
CA TRP A 98 12.22 16.08 6.76
C TRP A 98 12.54 14.87 7.64
N GLN A 99 13.79 14.74 8.09
CA GLN A 99 14.20 13.67 9.00
C GLN A 99 13.47 13.75 10.35
N GLN A 100 13.25 14.96 10.86
CA GLN A 100 12.45 15.17 12.08
C GLN A 100 10.98 14.77 11.87
N ALA A 101 10.38 15.10 10.73
CA ALA A 101 9.03 14.70 10.38
C ALA A 101 8.90 13.18 10.26
N LEU A 102 9.86 12.49 9.63
CA LEU A 102 9.89 11.02 9.55
C LEU A 102 10.05 10.35 10.92
N ALA A 103 10.77 10.99 11.85
CA ALA A 103 10.94 10.50 13.22
C ALA A 103 9.72 10.81 14.12
N ALA A 104 8.93 11.82 13.78
CA ALA A 104 7.84 12.34 14.60
C ALA A 104 6.79 11.28 15.03
N PRO A 105 6.30 10.38 14.15
CA PRO A 105 5.35 9.33 14.54
C PRO A 105 5.89 8.38 15.60
N LYS A 106 7.20 8.20 15.68
CA LYS A 106 7.84 7.32 16.68
C LYS A 106 7.95 8.00 18.04
N ILE A 107 8.06 9.33 18.06
CA ILE A 107 8.43 10.14 19.23
C ILE A 107 7.21 10.79 19.90
N ILE A 108 6.23 11.27 19.12
CA ILE A 108 5.22 12.23 19.63
C ILE A 108 4.11 11.55 20.45
N SER A 109 3.80 10.28 20.20
CA SER A 109 2.72 9.60 20.93
C SER A 109 3.09 8.17 21.28
N MET A 110 2.74 7.71 22.47
CA MET A 110 2.80 6.29 22.82
C MET A 110 1.64 5.48 22.24
N ASN A 111 0.54 6.15 21.87
CA ASN A 111 -0.66 5.49 21.39
C ASN A 111 -0.52 5.11 19.90
N ALA A 112 -0.59 3.82 19.60
CA ALA A 112 -0.48 3.28 18.25
C ALA A 112 -1.46 3.90 17.25
N ARG A 113 -2.68 4.27 17.70
CA ARG A 113 -3.67 4.95 16.86
C ARG A 113 -3.17 6.30 16.38
N TYR A 114 -2.58 7.10 17.26
CA TYR A 114 -2.06 8.41 16.89
C TYR A 114 -0.79 8.30 16.03
N LYS A 115 0.06 7.29 16.28
CA LYS A 115 1.19 6.97 15.40
C LYS A 115 0.72 6.65 13.98
N LEU A 116 -0.31 5.81 13.85
CA LEU A 116 -0.87 5.43 12.55
C LEU A 116 -1.48 6.63 11.83
N ILE A 117 -2.21 7.48 12.55
CA ILE A 117 -2.78 8.72 11.98
C ILE A 117 -1.66 9.62 11.44
N GLN A 118 -0.61 9.89 12.22
CA GLN A 118 0.54 10.69 11.79
C GLN A 118 1.30 10.05 10.62
N PHE A 119 1.45 8.73 10.65
CA PHE A 119 2.04 7.97 9.54
C PHE A 119 1.22 8.17 8.27
N ASN A 120 -0.10 8.03 8.34
CA ASN A 120 -0.96 8.18 7.19
C ASN A 120 -0.96 9.60 6.64
N TYR A 121 -0.85 10.59 7.52
CA TYR A 121 -0.71 11.97 7.12
C TYR A 121 0.62 12.19 6.37
N LEU A 122 1.74 11.82 6.98
CA LEU A 122 3.06 12.07 6.41
C LEU A 122 3.26 11.36 5.06
N HIS A 123 2.82 10.11 4.95
CA HIS A 123 2.99 9.27 3.76
C HIS A 123 1.85 9.44 2.74
N HIS A 124 0.90 10.34 2.98
CA HIS A 124 -0.23 10.59 2.08
C HIS A 124 -1.01 9.29 1.73
N THR A 125 -1.08 8.35 2.67
CA THR A 125 -1.85 7.10 2.52
C THR A 125 -3.30 7.27 2.94
N TYR A 126 -3.64 8.38 3.59
CA TYR A 126 -5.02 8.73 3.88
C TYR A 126 -5.79 8.98 2.57
N LEU A 127 -6.93 8.29 2.41
CA LEU A 127 -7.82 8.47 1.28
C LEU A 127 -8.74 9.67 1.54
N ALA A 128 -8.26 10.86 1.22
CA ALA A 128 -9.07 12.08 1.26
C ALA A 128 -10.26 11.97 0.28
N PRO A 129 -11.44 12.53 0.57
CA PRO A 129 -12.67 12.33 -0.24
C PRO A 129 -12.53 12.65 -1.73
N ALA A 130 -11.61 13.55 -2.09
CA ALA A 130 -11.25 13.82 -3.48
C ALA A 130 -10.79 12.57 -4.25
N ARG A 131 -10.08 11.65 -3.58
CA ARG A 131 -9.50 10.47 -4.23
C ARG A 131 -10.56 9.40 -4.56
N PRO A 132 -11.49 9.03 -3.65
CA PRO A 132 -12.65 8.21 -4.00
C PRO A 132 -13.58 8.86 -5.02
N ALA A 133 -13.79 10.19 -5.00
CA ALA A 133 -14.63 10.89 -5.97
C ALA A 133 -14.13 10.75 -7.41
N ARG A 134 -12.82 10.60 -7.62
CA ARG A 134 -12.23 10.29 -8.93
C ARG A 134 -12.50 8.86 -9.42
N ILE A 135 -12.77 7.92 -8.52
CA ILE A 135 -12.98 6.50 -8.84
C ILE A 135 -14.48 6.19 -8.96
N TYR A 136 -15.27 6.74 -8.04
CA TYR A 136 -16.71 6.53 -7.95
C TYR A 136 -17.44 7.84 -8.23
N THR A 137 -18.14 7.90 -9.36
CA THR A 137 -18.91 9.09 -9.79
C THR A 137 -20.05 9.47 -8.83
N SER A 138 -20.46 8.56 -7.94
CA SER A 138 -21.46 8.82 -6.90
C SER A 138 -20.89 9.47 -5.63
N ALA A 139 -19.57 9.53 -5.48
CA ALA A 139 -18.94 10.13 -4.31
C ALA A 139 -18.75 11.64 -4.49
N ARG A 140 -19.02 12.40 -3.42
CA ARG A 140 -18.78 13.85 -3.40
C ARG A 140 -17.32 14.12 -3.08
N ASP A 141 -16.74 15.06 -3.82
CA ASP A 141 -15.38 15.55 -3.62
C ASP A 141 -15.31 16.64 -2.52
N GLU A 142 -16.42 17.29 -2.20
CA GLU A 142 -16.45 18.43 -1.27
C GLU A 142 -16.07 18.06 0.17
N TYR A 143 -15.29 18.94 0.83
CA TYR A 143 -14.96 18.75 2.24
C TYR A 143 -16.18 19.06 3.13
N PRO A 144 -16.60 18.15 4.04
CA PRO A 144 -17.82 18.34 4.83
C PRO A 144 -17.84 19.54 5.79
N ARG A 145 -16.69 20.21 6.00
CA ARG A 145 -16.60 21.34 6.93
C ARG A 145 -16.79 22.69 6.23
N CYS A 146 -16.17 22.89 5.07
CA CYS A 146 -16.23 24.15 4.34
C CYS A 146 -17.22 24.11 3.16
N HIS A 147 -17.58 22.92 2.67
CA HIS A 147 -18.46 22.70 1.51
C HIS A 147 -18.08 23.46 0.23
N SER A 148 -16.84 23.94 0.12
CA SER A 148 -16.45 24.88 -0.94
C SER A 148 -15.39 24.32 -1.88
N GLU A 149 -14.37 23.66 -1.35
CA GLU A 149 -13.24 23.14 -2.12
C GLU A 149 -13.23 21.61 -2.14
N SER A 150 -12.54 21.06 -3.14
CA SER A 150 -12.19 19.63 -3.21
C SER A 150 -11.47 19.24 -1.92
N ALA A 151 -11.91 18.14 -1.32
CA ALA A 151 -11.36 17.61 -0.07
C ALA A 151 -10.03 16.89 -0.34
N ASP A 152 -9.10 17.61 -0.93
CA ASP A 152 -7.72 17.20 -1.06
C ASP A 152 -7.06 17.23 0.31
N PHE A 153 -6.07 16.36 0.47
CA PHE A 153 -5.41 16.12 1.74
C PHE A 153 -4.82 17.41 2.36
N LEU A 154 -4.21 18.27 1.55
CA LEU A 154 -3.66 19.54 2.00
C LEU A 154 -4.74 20.52 2.47
N HIS A 155 -5.87 20.57 1.74
CA HIS A 155 -7.01 21.40 2.13
C HIS A 155 -7.58 20.96 3.48
N MET A 156 -7.80 19.66 3.67
CA MET A 156 -8.36 19.12 4.92
C MET A 156 -7.48 19.41 6.16
N VAL A 157 -6.16 19.53 5.99
CA VAL A 157 -5.22 19.61 7.11
C VAL A 157 -4.69 21.03 7.34
N TRP A 158 -4.44 21.80 6.28
CA TRP A 158 -3.78 23.11 6.36
C TRP A 158 -4.62 24.27 5.85
N SER A 159 -5.39 24.10 4.78
CA SER A 159 -6.02 25.24 4.09
C SER A 159 -7.49 25.47 4.45
N CYS A 160 -8.18 24.47 5.01
CA CYS A 160 -9.57 24.63 5.40
C CYS A 160 -9.70 25.56 6.62
N PRO A 161 -10.55 26.60 6.54
CA PRO A 161 -10.85 27.49 7.68
C PRO A 161 -11.54 26.77 8.85
#